data_AF-A0A9P6Q4L9-F1
#
_entry.id   AF-A0A9P6Q4L9-F1
#
_cell.length_a   1.000
_cell.length_b   1.000
_cell.length_c   1.000
_cell.angle_alpha   90.00
_cell.angle_beta   90.00
_cell.angle_gamma   90.00
#
_symmetry.space_group_name_H-M   'P 1'
#
loop_
_entity.id
_entity.type
_entity.pdbx_description
1 polymer ?
#
loop_
_entity_poly.entity_id
_entity_poly.type
_entity_poly.pdbx_seq_one_letter_code
_entity_poly.pdbx_strand_id
1 'polypeptide(L)'
;MNQQCKKMAFTYNDVYKTKGRSPAVTYGGYADRVRVPGEFAYKIPAAISSAEGHLAIQWAAALKAKEVFAISTSDSKRDEAKKLGATKFINSRKKEETETLASMIDILLVTSFGPDTDYNQLLGWVNDNGHVIMLALPEEPMKVNATSLIFRNVSLTGSLIGGRRLTQEMLDFAAKHNVRPMIEKMAMSDANAAVRHMVEGHPRYRIVMETGK
;
A
#
# COMPACT_ATOMS: atom_id res chain seq x y z
N MET A 1 -21.09 -7.13 -1.55
CA MET A 1 -20.38 -6.78 -0.30
C MET A 1 -19.09 -6.08 -0.67
N ASN A 2 -18.83 -4.91 -0.09
CA ASN A 2 -17.61 -4.13 -0.28
C ASN A 2 -16.79 -4.11 1.01
N GLN A 3 -15.63 -3.49 0.96
CA GLN A 3 -14.65 -3.52 2.01
C GLN A 3 -14.99 -2.70 3.27
N GLN A 4 -16.13 -2.01 3.27
CA GLN A 4 -16.71 -1.32 4.43
C GLN A 4 -17.84 -2.12 5.09
N CYS A 5 -18.13 -3.33 4.62
CA CYS A 5 -19.21 -4.13 5.19
C CYS A 5 -18.87 -4.62 6.61
N LYS A 6 -19.73 -4.31 7.59
CA LYS A 6 -19.62 -4.78 8.98
C LYS A 6 -19.64 -6.30 9.16
N LYS A 7 -20.01 -7.06 8.12
CA LYS A 7 -20.06 -8.53 8.13
C LYS A 7 -18.93 -9.16 7.32
N MET A 8 -17.92 -8.38 6.92
CA MET A 8 -16.76 -8.89 6.20
C MET A 8 -16.10 -10.03 6.97
N ALA A 9 -15.60 -11.01 6.23
CA ALA A 9 -14.62 -11.96 6.72
C ALA A 9 -13.30 -11.74 5.97
N PHE A 10 -12.20 -11.54 6.71
CA PHE A 10 -10.85 -11.50 6.16
C PHE A 10 -10.39 -12.89 5.73
N THR A 11 -9.40 -12.93 4.83
CA THR A 11 -8.85 -14.17 4.27
C THR A 11 -8.24 -15.08 5.33
N TYR A 12 -7.68 -14.53 6.42
CA TYR A 12 -7.12 -15.28 7.53
C TYR A 12 -7.37 -14.57 8.86
N ASN A 13 -7.24 -15.31 9.97
CA ASN A 13 -7.40 -14.79 11.34
C ASN A 13 -8.76 -14.10 11.58
N ASP A 14 -9.80 -14.61 10.94
CA ASP A 14 -11.18 -14.13 11.10
C ASP A 14 -12.16 -15.30 11.08
N VAL A 15 -13.45 -15.01 11.22
CA VAL A 15 -14.53 -15.98 11.32
C VAL A 15 -15.48 -15.85 10.13
N TYR A 16 -15.49 -16.88 9.28
CA TYR A 16 -16.44 -17.00 8.19
C TYR A 16 -17.78 -17.58 8.68
N LYS A 17 -18.86 -16.81 8.48
CA LYS A 17 -20.22 -17.20 8.88
C LYS A 17 -21.01 -17.63 7.65
N THR A 18 -21.48 -18.88 7.65
CA THR A 18 -22.36 -19.43 6.60
C THR A 18 -23.72 -19.75 7.19
N LYS A 19 -24.81 -19.39 6.50
CA LYS A 19 -26.17 -19.73 6.95
C LYS A 19 -26.32 -21.25 7.05
N GLY A 20 -26.76 -21.75 8.22
CA GLY A 20 -26.97 -23.17 8.45
C GLY A 20 -25.70 -23.99 8.71
N ARG A 21 -24.55 -23.35 8.97
CA ARG A 21 -23.32 -24.02 9.41
C ARG A 21 -22.71 -23.28 10.59
N SER A 22 -21.95 -24.01 11.41
CA SER A 22 -21.15 -23.40 12.47
C SER A 22 -20.13 -22.41 11.89
N PRO A 23 -19.85 -21.30 12.57
CA PRO A 23 -18.79 -20.39 12.18
C PRO A 23 -17.44 -21.13 12.08
N ALA A 24 -16.65 -20.79 11.06
CA ALA A 24 -15.35 -21.41 10.83
C ALA A 24 -14.25 -20.35 10.80
N VAL A 25 -13.07 -20.67 11.34
CA VAL A 25 -11.89 -19.81 11.25
C VAL A 25 -11.38 -19.80 9.81
N THR A 26 -10.96 -18.63 9.32
CA THR A 26 -10.37 -18.47 7.99
C THR A 26 -8.85 -18.69 8.02
N TYR A 27 -8.34 -19.38 6.99
CA TYR A 27 -6.92 -19.67 6.80
C TYR A 27 -6.44 -19.09 5.47
N GLY A 28 -5.25 -18.50 5.49
CA GLY A 28 -4.69 -17.73 4.38
C GLY A 28 -4.14 -18.55 3.22
N GLY A 29 -3.41 -17.87 2.33
CA GLY A 29 -2.86 -18.44 1.10
C GLY A 29 -1.61 -19.30 1.25
N TYR A 30 -1.01 -19.40 2.46
CA TYR A 30 0.13 -20.29 2.72
C TYR A 30 -0.37 -21.72 2.96
N ALA A 31 -1.00 -22.28 1.94
CA ALA A 31 -1.63 -23.59 1.91
C ALA A 31 -1.65 -24.11 0.47
N ASP A 32 -1.82 -25.41 0.29
CA ASP A 32 -1.88 -26.01 -1.06
C ASP A 32 -3.10 -25.55 -1.86
N ARG A 33 -4.20 -25.23 -1.15
CA ARG A 33 -5.49 -24.83 -1.72
C ARG A 33 -6.24 -23.92 -0.75
N VAL A 34 -6.99 -22.97 -1.30
CA VAL A 34 -7.95 -22.14 -0.55
C VAL A 34 -9.30 -22.22 -1.24
N ARG A 35 -10.38 -22.24 -0.46
CA ARG A 35 -11.76 -22.14 -0.97
C ARG A 35 -12.30 -20.75 -0.67
N VAL A 36 -12.71 -20.04 -1.71
CA VAL A 36 -13.35 -18.73 -1.61
C VAL A 36 -14.70 -18.75 -2.34
N PRO A 37 -15.67 -17.91 -1.93
CA PRO A 37 -16.85 -17.67 -2.76
C PRO A 37 -16.42 -17.10 -4.11
N GLY A 38 -17.02 -17.58 -5.20
CA GLY A 38 -16.59 -17.26 -6.56
C GLY A 38 -16.59 -15.76 -6.86
N GLU A 39 -17.45 -15.01 -6.18
CA GLU A 39 -17.53 -13.57 -6.35
C GLU A 39 -16.37 -12.79 -5.71
N PHE A 40 -15.51 -13.42 -4.92
CA PHE A 40 -14.26 -12.86 -4.38
C PHE A 40 -13.01 -13.44 -5.06
N ALA A 41 -13.18 -14.26 -6.09
CA ALA A 41 -12.10 -14.70 -6.96
C ALA A 41 -11.99 -13.73 -8.15
N TYR A 42 -10.77 -13.27 -8.42
CA TYR A 42 -10.50 -12.36 -9.53
C TYR A 42 -9.84 -13.12 -10.68
N LYS A 43 -10.18 -12.73 -11.92
CA LYS A 43 -9.46 -13.23 -13.08
C LYS A 43 -8.16 -12.44 -13.19
N ILE A 44 -7.03 -13.12 -13.04
CA ILE A 44 -5.72 -12.52 -13.26
C ILE A 44 -5.54 -12.33 -14.77
N PRO A 45 -5.38 -11.10 -15.27
CA PRO A 45 -5.02 -10.89 -16.67
C PRO A 45 -3.68 -11.56 -16.96
N ALA A 46 -3.54 -12.21 -18.11
CA ALA A 46 -2.38 -13.03 -18.46
C ALA A 46 -1.03 -12.29 -18.36
N ALA A 47 -1.04 -10.96 -18.31
CA ALA A 47 0.15 -10.13 -18.28
C ALA A 47 0.71 -9.82 -16.87
N ILE A 48 0.05 -10.18 -15.76
CA ILE A 48 0.40 -9.69 -14.39
C ILE A 48 1.02 -10.75 -13.46
N SER A 49 2.04 -10.35 -12.69
CA SER A 49 2.52 -10.96 -11.43
C SER A 49 2.39 -9.95 -10.25
N SER A 50 2.52 -10.35 -8.96
CA SER A 50 1.95 -9.66 -7.75
C SER A 50 2.89 -8.82 -6.82
N ALA A 51 2.42 -7.64 -6.29
CA ALA A 51 2.76 -6.98 -4.99
C ALA A 51 3.08 -5.44 -4.88
N GLU A 52 2.64 -4.78 -3.79
CA GLU A 52 2.24 -3.35 -3.78
C GLU A 52 3.06 -2.35 -2.91
N GLY A 53 3.97 -1.54 -3.45
CA GLY A 53 4.42 -0.34 -2.70
C GLY A 53 5.12 0.68 -3.58
N HIS A 54 6.19 0.23 -4.21
CA HIS A 54 6.72 0.78 -5.44
C HIS A 54 5.67 0.85 -6.57
N LEU A 55 4.54 0.13 -6.44
CA LEU A 55 3.41 0.26 -7.34
C LEU A 55 2.83 1.68 -7.29
N ALA A 56 2.71 2.33 -6.13
CA ALA A 56 2.11 3.68 -6.07
C ALA A 56 2.84 4.67 -6.99
N ILE A 57 4.17 4.58 -7.06
CA ILE A 57 5.01 5.37 -7.97
C ILE A 57 4.68 5.02 -9.43
N GLN A 58 4.65 3.73 -9.77
CA GLN A 58 4.31 3.26 -11.13
C GLN A 58 2.89 3.63 -11.54
N TRP A 59 1.93 3.57 -10.61
CA TRP A 59 0.54 3.97 -10.83
C TRP A 59 0.43 5.46 -11.11
N ALA A 60 1.06 6.31 -10.29
CA ALA A 60 1.07 7.75 -10.51
C ALA A 60 1.70 8.10 -11.87
N ALA A 61 2.81 7.45 -12.23
CA ALA A 61 3.45 7.60 -13.53
C ALA A 61 2.55 7.12 -14.68
N ALA A 62 1.91 5.96 -14.56
CA ALA A 62 1.00 5.41 -15.56
C ALA A 62 -0.27 6.28 -15.76
N LEU A 63 -0.75 6.91 -14.68
CA LEU A 63 -1.83 7.89 -14.68
C LEU A 63 -1.37 9.28 -15.15
N LYS A 64 -0.09 9.43 -15.52
CA LYS A 64 0.52 10.65 -16.05
C LYS A 64 0.47 11.83 -15.06
N ALA A 65 0.65 11.54 -13.77
CA ALA A 65 0.89 12.59 -12.79
C ALA A 65 2.10 13.42 -13.21
N LYS A 66 1.98 14.76 -13.13
CA LYS A 66 3.02 15.69 -13.57
C LYS A 66 4.30 15.54 -12.75
N GLU A 67 4.15 15.36 -11.44
CA GLU A 67 5.24 15.09 -10.51
C GLU A 67 4.88 13.91 -9.62
N VAL A 68 5.86 13.03 -9.39
CA VAL A 68 5.73 11.85 -8.54
C VAL A 68 6.86 11.88 -7.53
N PHE A 69 6.52 12.16 -6.27
CA PHE A 69 7.47 12.25 -5.17
C PHE A 69 7.55 10.91 -4.45
N ALA A 70 8.75 10.32 -4.41
CA ALA A 70 9.05 9.20 -3.53
C ALA A 70 9.66 9.74 -2.23
N ILE A 71 8.97 9.57 -1.11
CA ILE A 71 9.43 10.04 0.20
C ILE A 71 9.82 8.83 1.04
N SER A 72 11.04 8.83 1.59
CA SER A 72 11.56 7.72 2.40
C SER A 72 12.49 8.22 3.50
N THR A 73 12.74 7.40 4.52
CA THR A 73 13.63 7.74 5.64
C THR A 73 15.11 7.47 5.36
N SER A 74 15.45 6.89 4.20
CA SER A 74 16.83 6.62 3.79
C SER A 74 17.01 6.81 2.29
N ASP A 75 18.23 7.12 1.87
CA ASP A 75 18.58 7.31 0.45
C ASP A 75 18.72 5.99 -0.34
N SER A 76 18.68 4.84 0.34
CA SER A 76 18.97 3.51 -0.23
C SER A 76 18.05 3.06 -1.39
N LYS A 77 16.97 3.80 -1.64
CA LYS A 77 15.95 3.55 -2.69
C LYS A 77 15.90 4.67 -3.73
N ARG A 78 16.78 5.68 -3.67
CA ARG A 78 16.69 6.89 -4.49
C ARG A 78 16.71 6.61 -6.00
N ASP A 79 17.71 5.86 -6.47
CA ASP A 79 17.84 5.55 -7.89
C ASP A 79 16.76 4.57 -8.37
N GLU A 80 16.39 3.64 -7.51
CA GLU A 80 15.33 2.67 -7.79
C GLU A 80 13.97 3.35 -7.92
N ALA A 81 13.64 4.28 -7.02
CA ALA A 81 12.42 5.08 -7.11
C ALA A 81 12.33 5.86 -8.42
N LYS A 82 13.45 6.43 -8.91
CA LYS A 82 13.50 7.09 -10.22
C LYS A 82 13.20 6.12 -11.37
N LYS A 83 13.81 4.93 -11.35
CA LYS A 83 13.54 3.88 -12.35
C LYS A 83 12.07 3.44 -12.35
N LEU A 84 11.42 3.48 -11.20
CA LEU A 84 10.01 3.15 -11.02
C LEU A 84 9.04 4.26 -11.47
N GLY A 85 9.55 5.44 -11.85
CA GLY A 85 8.77 6.56 -12.35
C GLY A 85 8.67 7.77 -11.41
N ALA A 86 9.40 7.79 -10.30
CA ALA A 86 9.46 8.98 -9.45
C ALA A 86 10.22 10.10 -10.15
N THR A 87 9.63 11.29 -10.22
CA THR A 87 10.30 12.49 -10.76
C THR A 87 11.24 13.10 -9.72
N LYS A 88 10.89 12.97 -8.43
CA LYS A 88 11.66 13.48 -7.29
C LYS A 88 11.72 12.42 -6.19
N PHE A 89 12.84 12.43 -5.46
CA PHE A 89 13.01 11.62 -4.26
C PHE A 89 13.41 12.53 -3.10
N ILE A 90 12.73 12.38 -1.98
CA ILE A 90 12.92 13.17 -0.77
C ILE A 90 13.26 12.24 0.39
N ASN A 91 14.39 12.49 1.05
CA ASN A 91 14.69 11.86 2.32
C ASN A 91 13.99 12.63 3.46
N SER A 92 13.00 12.02 4.11
CA SER A 92 12.19 12.67 5.15
C SER A 92 12.96 12.98 6.45
N ARG A 93 14.17 12.42 6.62
CA ARG A 93 15.04 12.73 7.77
C ARG A 93 15.95 13.94 7.52
N LYS A 94 16.01 14.44 6.29
CA LYS A 94 16.82 15.60 5.91
C LYS A 94 15.93 16.82 5.80
N LYS A 95 16.06 17.73 6.76
CA LYS A 95 15.21 18.91 6.88
C LYS A 95 15.21 19.74 5.59
N GLU A 96 16.40 19.96 5.05
CA GLU A 96 16.64 20.70 3.81
C GLU A 96 15.92 20.10 2.60
N GLU A 97 15.76 18.77 2.51
CA GLU A 97 14.99 18.14 1.45
C GLU A 97 13.47 18.29 1.72
N THR A 98 13.03 18.13 2.97
CA THR A 98 11.61 18.24 3.33
C THR A 98 11.05 19.65 3.26
N GLU A 99 11.87 20.69 3.43
CA GLU A 99 11.45 22.09 3.28
C GLU A 99 10.98 22.38 1.85
N THR A 100 11.51 21.66 0.85
CA THR A 100 11.09 21.79 -0.56
C THR A 100 9.68 21.22 -0.84
N LEU A 101 9.09 20.49 0.11
CA LEU A 101 7.75 19.90 -0.03
C LEU A 101 6.63 20.80 0.48
N ALA A 102 6.93 21.91 1.16
CA ALA A 102 5.92 22.78 1.75
C ALA A 102 4.90 23.22 0.68
N SER A 103 3.64 22.83 0.85
CA SER A 103 2.56 23.11 -0.10
C SER A 103 2.93 22.75 -1.54
N MET A 104 3.27 21.49 -1.80
CA MET A 104 3.62 21.01 -3.15
C MET A 104 2.77 19.84 -3.62
N ILE A 105 2.20 19.05 -2.71
CA ILE A 105 1.61 17.76 -3.04
C ILE A 105 0.07 17.85 -3.08
N ASP A 106 -0.55 17.46 -4.19
CA ASP A 106 -2.02 17.39 -4.25
C ASP A 106 -2.57 16.16 -3.50
N ILE A 107 -1.90 15.01 -3.63
CA ILE A 107 -2.29 13.74 -3.01
C ILE A 107 -1.11 13.07 -2.29
N LEU A 108 -1.17 13.15 -0.96
CA LEU A 108 -0.45 12.46 0.11
C LEU A 108 -0.79 10.96 0.30
N LEU A 109 -0.11 9.98 -0.31
CA LEU A 109 -0.28 8.57 0.12
C LEU A 109 0.68 8.20 1.26
N VAL A 110 0.16 7.92 2.46
CA VAL A 110 0.97 7.55 3.64
C VAL A 110 0.96 6.05 3.84
N THR A 111 2.05 5.39 3.45
CA THR A 111 2.18 3.91 3.47
C THR A 111 3.06 3.37 4.60
N SER A 112 3.67 4.24 5.41
CA SER A 112 4.54 3.87 6.52
C SER A 112 4.36 4.85 7.68
N PHE A 113 4.65 4.38 8.88
CA PHE A 113 4.75 5.19 10.09
C PHE A 113 5.93 4.68 10.92
N GLY A 114 6.37 5.50 11.86
CA GLY A 114 7.34 5.20 12.90
C GLY A 114 6.99 5.97 14.19
N PRO A 115 7.72 5.73 15.29
CA PRO A 115 7.43 6.31 16.59
C PRO A 115 7.37 7.84 16.57
N ASP A 116 8.22 8.47 15.75
CA ASP A 116 8.36 9.93 15.66
C ASP A 116 7.66 10.53 14.43
N THR A 117 6.62 9.88 13.91
CA THR A 117 5.91 10.40 12.73
C THR A 117 5.14 11.67 13.09
N ASP A 118 5.58 12.81 12.53
CA ASP A 118 4.86 14.08 12.66
C ASP A 118 3.80 14.22 11.56
N TYR A 119 2.55 13.92 11.90
CA TYR A 119 1.42 14.07 10.98
C TYR A 119 1.17 15.53 10.56
N ASN A 120 1.56 16.53 11.36
CA ASN A 120 1.40 17.93 10.98
C ASN A 120 2.42 18.35 9.93
N GLN A 121 3.62 17.75 9.95
CA GLN A 121 4.58 17.91 8.86
C GLN A 121 4.01 17.36 7.55
N LEU A 122 3.40 16.17 7.57
CA LEU A 122 2.75 15.58 6.39
C LEU A 122 1.63 16.48 5.83
N LEU A 123 0.82 17.07 6.71
CA LEU A 123 -0.22 18.05 6.34
C LEU A 123 0.39 19.35 5.80
N GLY A 124 1.58 19.73 6.23
CA GLY A 124 2.34 20.87 5.70
C GLY A 124 2.85 20.65 4.27
N TRP A 125 3.07 19.39 3.85
CA TRP A 125 3.57 19.07 2.52
C TRP A 125 2.50 19.13 1.42
N VAL A 126 1.23 18.93 1.78
CA VAL A 126 0.15 18.98 0.80
C VAL A 126 -0.26 20.42 0.49
N ASN A 127 -0.79 20.63 -0.73
CA ASN A 127 -1.35 21.89 -1.21
C ASN A 127 -2.64 22.28 -0.48
N ASP A 128 -3.10 23.51 -0.72
CA ASP A 128 -4.45 23.91 -0.33
C ASP A 128 -5.47 23.04 -1.08
N ASN A 129 -6.49 22.54 -0.37
CA ASN A 129 -7.40 21.49 -0.84
C ASN A 129 -6.72 20.13 -1.07
N GLY A 130 -5.48 19.94 -0.60
CA GLY A 130 -4.74 18.70 -0.74
C GLY A 130 -5.30 17.57 0.12
N HIS A 131 -4.99 16.33 -0.28
CA HIS A 131 -5.49 15.12 0.36
C HIS A 131 -4.35 14.30 0.95
N VAL A 132 -4.36 14.10 2.26
CA VAL A 132 -3.57 13.08 2.93
C VAL A 132 -4.43 11.83 3.12
N ILE A 133 -3.99 10.71 2.56
CA ILE A 133 -4.67 9.42 2.54
C ILE A 133 -3.82 8.42 3.32
N MET A 134 -4.32 8.04 4.49
CA MET A 134 -3.73 7.06 5.38
C MET A 134 -4.00 5.65 4.86
N LEU A 135 -2.91 4.94 4.54
CA LEU A 135 -2.88 3.51 4.25
C LEU A 135 -2.11 2.75 5.35
N ALA A 136 -1.23 3.45 6.07
CA ALA A 136 -0.53 2.93 7.23
C ALA A 136 -1.46 2.82 8.44
N LEU A 137 -1.17 1.86 9.34
CA LEU A 137 -1.95 1.58 10.54
C LEU A 137 -1.09 1.85 11.80
N PRO A 138 -0.92 3.12 12.20
CA PRO A 138 -0.18 3.45 13.41
C PRO A 138 -0.84 2.84 14.65
N GLU A 139 -0.02 2.35 15.58
CA GLU A 139 -0.48 1.75 16.83
C GLU A 139 -0.99 2.81 17.81
N GLU A 140 -0.35 3.98 17.81
CA GLU A 140 -0.70 5.11 18.67
C GLU A 140 -1.60 6.13 17.96
N PRO A 141 -2.45 6.87 18.70
CA PRO A 141 -3.29 7.92 18.14
C PRO A 141 -2.48 9.02 17.43
N MET A 142 -2.97 9.44 16.26
CA MET A 142 -2.34 10.52 15.49
C MET A 142 -2.61 11.88 16.15
N LYS A 143 -1.56 12.66 16.40
CA LYS A 143 -1.67 14.05 16.88
C LYS A 143 -1.78 15.01 15.70
N VAL A 144 -2.95 15.61 15.50
CA VAL A 144 -3.25 16.50 14.37
C VAL A 144 -3.81 17.82 14.86
N ASN A 145 -3.25 18.92 14.36
CA ASN A 145 -3.74 20.26 14.63
C ASN A 145 -4.92 20.58 13.70
N ALA A 146 -6.07 20.93 14.29
CA ALA A 146 -7.26 21.29 13.52
C ALA A 146 -7.00 22.47 12.56
N THR A 147 -6.13 23.42 12.95
CA THR A 147 -5.74 24.56 12.13
C THR A 147 -5.05 24.17 10.83
N SER A 148 -4.26 23.09 10.84
CA SER A 148 -3.60 22.54 9.65
C SER A 148 -4.60 22.00 8.62
N LEU A 149 -5.80 21.60 9.07
CA LEU A 149 -6.89 21.15 8.20
C LEU A 149 -7.75 22.33 7.74
N ILE A 150 -8.19 23.16 8.69
CA ILE A 150 -9.23 24.19 8.47
C ILE A 150 -8.74 25.31 7.53
N PHE A 151 -7.58 25.91 7.79
CA PHE A 151 -7.17 27.12 7.07
C PHE A 151 -6.78 26.88 5.61
N ARG A 152 -6.42 25.64 5.28
CA ARG A 152 -5.97 25.25 3.94
C ARG A 152 -6.92 24.26 3.26
N ASN A 153 -8.06 23.99 3.89
CA ASN A 153 -9.03 22.99 3.45
C ASN A 153 -8.40 21.62 3.14
N VAL A 154 -7.43 21.20 3.96
CA VAL A 154 -6.72 19.93 3.77
C VAL A 154 -7.58 18.78 4.30
N SER A 155 -7.66 17.71 3.52
CA SER A 155 -8.37 16.49 3.90
C SER A 155 -7.42 15.46 4.48
N LEU A 156 -7.73 14.91 5.65
CA LEU A 156 -7.09 13.71 6.20
C LEU A 156 -8.09 12.56 6.19
N THR A 157 -7.82 11.53 5.40
CA THR A 157 -8.75 10.42 5.16
C THR A 157 -8.04 9.07 5.27
N GLY A 158 -8.79 8.00 5.49
CA GLY A 158 -8.27 6.63 5.43
C GLY A 158 -8.80 5.89 4.20
N SER A 159 -8.02 4.94 3.67
CA SER A 159 -8.49 4.03 2.64
C SER A 159 -8.11 2.60 2.97
N LEU A 160 -9.10 1.73 3.04
CA LEU A 160 -8.92 0.30 3.27
C LEU A 160 -9.17 -0.44 1.95
N ILE A 161 -8.12 -1.03 1.37
CA ILE A 161 -8.16 -1.96 0.23
C ILE A 161 -9.07 -1.44 -0.93
N GLY A 162 -9.55 -2.33 -1.79
CA GLY A 162 -10.51 -2.06 -2.85
C GLY A 162 -11.68 -3.03 -2.80
N GLY A 163 -12.85 -2.54 -3.22
CA GLY A 163 -13.99 -3.41 -3.46
C GLY A 163 -13.80 -4.23 -4.74
N ARG A 164 -14.53 -5.34 -4.86
CA ARG A 164 -14.34 -6.32 -5.94
C ARG A 164 -14.24 -5.74 -7.35
N ARG A 165 -15.17 -4.86 -7.72
CA ARG A 165 -15.18 -4.20 -9.04
C ARG A 165 -13.90 -3.39 -9.26
N LEU A 166 -13.51 -2.58 -8.26
CA LEU A 166 -12.31 -1.76 -8.31
C LEU A 166 -11.04 -2.62 -8.37
N THR A 167 -11.00 -3.76 -7.67
CA THR A 167 -9.87 -4.68 -7.75
C THR A 167 -9.71 -5.27 -9.15
N GLN A 168 -10.80 -5.65 -9.82
CA GLN A 168 -10.71 -6.14 -11.21
C GLN A 168 -10.25 -5.02 -12.16
N GLU A 169 -10.83 -3.81 -12.03
CA GLU A 169 -10.41 -2.64 -12.82
C GLU A 169 -8.92 -2.29 -12.58
N MET A 170 -8.46 -2.43 -11.34
CA MET A 170 -7.06 -2.24 -10.96
C MET A 170 -6.17 -3.28 -11.66
N LEU A 171 -6.54 -4.56 -11.64
CA LEU A 171 -5.79 -5.58 -12.37
C LEU A 171 -5.75 -5.28 -13.87
N ASP A 172 -6.89 -4.97 -14.48
CA ASP A 172 -6.96 -4.69 -15.92
C ASP A 172 -6.11 -3.47 -16.32
N PHE A 173 -6.13 -2.40 -15.50
CA PHE A 173 -5.25 -1.26 -15.70
C PHE A 173 -3.78 -1.63 -15.55
N ALA A 174 -3.43 -2.35 -14.49
CA ALA A 174 -2.05 -2.77 -14.26
C ALA A 174 -1.54 -3.57 -15.45
N ALA A 175 -2.31 -4.54 -15.95
CA ALA A 175 -2.00 -5.31 -17.14
C ALA A 175 -1.66 -4.39 -18.34
N LYS A 176 -2.56 -3.46 -18.64
CA LYS A 176 -2.47 -2.53 -19.78
C LYS A 176 -1.28 -1.58 -19.71
N HIS A 177 -0.95 -1.10 -18.52
CA HIS A 177 0.08 -0.07 -18.31
C HIS A 177 1.42 -0.62 -17.82
N ASN A 178 1.58 -1.94 -17.83
CA ASN A 178 2.78 -2.63 -17.34
C ASN A 178 3.19 -2.23 -15.90
N VAL A 179 2.20 -1.91 -15.05
CA VAL A 179 2.45 -1.67 -13.63
C VAL A 179 2.71 -3.01 -12.98
N ARG A 180 3.96 -3.26 -12.57
CA ARG A 180 4.41 -4.58 -12.13
C ARG A 180 5.17 -4.54 -10.82
N PRO A 181 5.01 -5.61 -10.04
CA PRO A 181 5.68 -5.73 -8.79
C PRO A 181 7.09 -6.27 -8.96
N MET A 182 8.03 -5.71 -8.22
CA MET A 182 9.36 -6.28 -8.05
C MET A 182 9.31 -7.30 -6.91
N ILE A 183 9.57 -8.55 -7.26
CA ILE A 183 9.40 -9.69 -6.37
C ILE A 183 10.70 -10.43 -6.11
N GLU A 184 10.78 -11.00 -4.92
CA GLU A 184 11.78 -11.98 -4.53
C GLU A 184 11.05 -13.29 -4.26
N LYS A 185 11.37 -14.33 -5.01
CA LYS A 185 10.75 -15.65 -4.83
C LYS A 185 11.50 -16.42 -3.76
N MET A 186 10.76 -17.04 -2.84
CA MET A 186 11.32 -17.91 -1.80
C MET A 186 10.47 -19.17 -1.67
N ALA A 187 11.10 -20.32 -1.39
CA ALA A 187 10.37 -21.57 -1.22
C ALA A 187 9.52 -21.52 0.05
N MET A 188 8.33 -22.13 0.04
CA MET A 188 7.48 -22.19 1.24
C MET A 188 8.17 -22.85 2.44
N SER A 189 9.12 -23.76 2.22
CA SER A 189 9.95 -24.35 3.28
C SER A 189 10.79 -23.31 4.03
N ASP A 190 11.08 -22.17 3.41
CA ASP A 190 11.88 -21.08 3.97
C ASP A 190 11.02 -19.96 4.57
N ALA A 191 9.73 -20.18 4.82
CA ALA A 191 8.81 -19.16 5.31
C ALA A 191 9.33 -18.39 6.54
N ASN A 192 9.93 -19.08 7.51
CA ASN A 192 10.52 -18.43 8.68
C ASN A 192 11.73 -17.54 8.33
N ALA A 193 12.54 -17.96 7.37
CA ALA A 193 13.66 -17.15 6.88
C ALA A 193 13.15 -15.94 6.08
N ALA A 194 12.12 -16.12 5.26
CA ALA A 194 11.44 -15.03 4.54
C ALA A 194 10.88 -13.97 5.49
N VAL A 195 10.24 -14.40 6.60
CA VAL A 195 9.74 -13.47 7.62
C VAL A 195 10.89 -12.69 8.27
N ARG A 196 12.00 -13.35 8.65
CA ARG A 196 13.17 -12.65 9.19
C ARG A 196 13.73 -11.63 8.20
N HIS A 197 13.93 -12.05 6.96
CA HIS A 197 14.42 -11.18 5.87
C HIS A 197 13.56 -9.92 5.73
N MET A 198 12.24 -10.08 5.77
CA MET A 198 11.27 -8.99 5.70
C MET A 198 11.29 -8.06 6.91
N VAL A 199 11.37 -8.59 8.13
CA VAL A 199 11.47 -7.80 9.37
C VAL A 199 12.78 -7.00 9.42
N GLU A 200 13.87 -7.56 8.90
CA GLU A 200 15.17 -6.90 8.80
C GLU A 200 15.21 -5.82 7.68
N GLY A 201 14.13 -5.65 6.92
CA GLY A 201 13.98 -4.59 5.91
C GLY A 201 14.79 -4.82 4.63
N HIS A 202 15.25 -6.06 4.41
CA HIS A 202 16.05 -6.43 3.25
C HIS A 202 15.31 -6.55 1.91
N PRO A 203 13.99 -6.89 1.84
CA PRO A 203 13.33 -7.10 0.56
C PRO A 203 13.32 -5.87 -0.36
N ARG A 204 13.44 -6.15 -1.66
CA ARG A 204 13.32 -5.25 -2.81
C ARG A 204 12.36 -5.86 -3.84
N TYR A 205 11.05 -5.87 -3.62
CA TYR A 205 10.27 -5.17 -2.59
C TYR A 205 9.31 -6.09 -1.85
N ARG A 206 9.02 -7.26 -2.43
CA ARG A 206 7.92 -8.12 -2.02
C ARG A 206 8.36 -9.56 -2.15
N ILE A 207 8.36 -10.27 -1.03
CA ILE A 207 8.61 -11.71 -1.04
C ILE A 207 7.33 -12.41 -1.53
N VAL A 208 7.50 -13.32 -2.48
CA VAL A 208 6.45 -14.22 -2.96
C VAL A 208 6.86 -15.64 -2.62
N MET A 209 6.08 -16.27 -1.74
CA MET A 209 6.31 -17.67 -1.36
C MET A 209 5.84 -18.59 -2.48
N GLU A 210 6.73 -19.43 -3.00
CA GLU A 210 6.39 -20.46 -3.97
C GLU A 210 5.87 -21.69 -3.22
N THR A 211 4.57 -21.94 -3.35
CA THR A 211 3.96 -23.20 -2.93
C THR A 211 4.30 -24.24 -3.99
N GLY A 212 4.98 -25.32 -3.59
CA GLY A 212 5.54 -26.30 -4.53
C GLY A 212 4.49 -26.91 -5.45
N LYS A 213 4.45 -26.40 -6.69
CA LYS A 213 3.86 -26.99 -7.90
C LYS A 213 4.62 -26.51 -9.11
#